data_AF-A0A931AHT3-F1
#
_entry.id   AF-A0A931AHT3-F1
#
_cell.length_a   1.000
_cell.length_b   1.000
_cell.length_c   1.000
_cell.angle_alpha   90.00
_cell.angle_beta   90.00
_cell.angle_gamma   90.00
#
_symmetry.space_group_name_H-M   'P 1'
#
loop_
_entity.id
_entity.type
_entity.pdbx_description
1 polymer ?
#
loop_
_entity_poly.entity_id
_entity_poly.type
_entity_poly.pdbx_seq_one_letter_code
_entity_poly.pdbx_strand_id
1 'polypeptide(L)'
;MLISVIAAVAVVVLGGGAYGAYAYLSAPGPAPNITMPTVSSIPPQSDPPSSLPTESPESEPSPTDSPSTSNRTEPGSPLAHTEFKDWNFGLGDVKFDAKKVGGWTYDSCDPVDGEGVLADNECESAVQVAYSADDGAIKAAQIMMSFPSEQTAKTTASRLAKLTSDAVLWRQSTTHSTYAYGKIRSGSAKNYVVVTVVTATKAASSKAPKFHSFLQADHANYFLMRDLRVPS
;
A
#
# COMPACT_ATOMS: atom_id res chain seq x y z
N MET A 1 48.06 -0.15 -23.05
CA MET A 1 47.05 -0.55 -22.06
C MET A 1 46.26 0.71 -21.70
N LEU A 2 45.04 0.88 -22.23
CA LEU A 2 43.75 0.78 -21.48
C LEU A 2 43.60 1.97 -20.50
N ILE A 3 42.63 2.88 -20.54
CA ILE A 3 41.25 2.87 -21.08
C ILE A 3 40.78 4.31 -21.35
N SER A 4 40.01 4.46 -22.43
CA SER A 4 39.29 5.64 -22.92
C SER A 4 38.37 6.30 -21.89
N VAL A 5 38.44 7.64 -21.79
CA VAL A 5 37.43 8.49 -21.16
C VAL A 5 36.40 8.85 -22.24
N ILE A 6 35.20 8.26 -22.17
CA ILE A 6 34.06 8.71 -22.98
C ILE A 6 33.14 9.51 -22.06
N ALA A 7 33.13 10.81 -22.29
CA ALA A 7 32.06 11.69 -21.84
C ALA A 7 30.79 11.40 -22.64
N ALA A 8 29.67 11.24 -21.95
CA ALA A 8 28.34 11.33 -22.56
C ALA A 8 27.45 12.18 -21.65
N VAL A 9 27.54 13.49 -21.86
CA VAL A 9 26.47 14.43 -21.56
C VAL A 9 25.54 14.46 -22.78
N ALA A 10 24.23 14.58 -22.52
CA ALA A 10 23.09 14.85 -23.40
C ALA A 10 22.08 13.68 -23.37
N VAL A 11 20.77 13.88 -23.17
CA VAL A 11 19.88 14.96 -23.63
C VAL A 11 18.70 15.09 -22.66
N VAL A 12 18.41 16.30 -22.19
CA VAL A 12 17.10 16.71 -21.65
C VAL A 12 16.20 17.04 -22.83
N VAL A 13 15.17 16.23 -23.10
CA VAL A 13 14.04 16.61 -23.97
C VAL A 13 12.73 16.22 -23.28
N LEU A 14 12.04 17.28 -22.85
CA LEU A 14 10.60 17.52 -22.76
C LEU A 14 9.70 16.38 -23.28
N GLY A 15 8.90 15.80 -22.38
CA GLY A 15 7.87 14.81 -22.72
C GLY A 15 7.30 14.11 -21.50
N GLY A 16 6.73 14.86 -20.57
CA GLY A 16 6.01 14.32 -19.41
C GLY A 16 4.80 13.50 -19.85
N GLY A 17 4.68 12.28 -19.32
CA GLY A 17 3.46 11.47 -19.48
C GLY A 17 3.67 9.97 -19.35
N ALA A 18 4.72 9.39 -19.96
CA ALA A 18 4.86 7.93 -20.03
C ALA A 18 6.07 7.34 -19.26
N TYR A 19 7.14 8.13 -19.06
CA TYR A 19 8.33 7.65 -18.34
C TYR A 19 8.15 7.55 -16.81
N GLY A 20 7.15 8.23 -16.25
CA GLY A 20 6.87 8.19 -14.81
C GLY A 20 6.47 6.80 -14.32
N ALA A 21 5.65 6.08 -15.10
CA ALA A 21 5.23 4.72 -14.75
C ALA A 21 6.39 3.72 -14.85
N TYR A 22 7.24 3.80 -15.88
CA TYR A 22 8.34 2.85 -16.09
C TYR A 22 9.53 3.04 -15.12
N ALA A 23 9.86 4.28 -14.77
CA ALA A 23 10.90 4.55 -13.77
C ALA A 23 10.47 4.11 -12.35
N TYR A 24 9.17 4.20 -12.04
CA TYR A 24 8.60 3.73 -10.77
C TYR A 24 8.61 2.20 -10.64
N LEU A 25 8.46 1.46 -11.75
CA LEU A 25 8.40 0.00 -11.76
C LEU A 25 9.76 -0.70 -11.57
N SER A 26 10.88 0.03 -11.70
CA SER A 26 12.20 -0.56 -11.93
C SER A 26 13.23 -0.34 -10.82
N ALA A 27 12.90 0.37 -9.73
CA ALA A 27 13.83 0.54 -8.62
C ALA A 27 13.88 -0.74 -7.75
N PRO A 28 15.04 -1.42 -7.64
CA PRO A 28 15.20 -2.52 -6.69
C PRO A 28 15.19 -1.94 -5.26
N GLY A 29 14.16 -2.28 -4.49
CA GLY A 29 14.13 -1.97 -3.06
C GLY A 29 14.85 -3.03 -2.21
N PRO A 30 15.21 -2.68 -0.97
CA PRO A 30 15.86 -3.57 0.00
C PRO A 30 15.07 -4.86 0.26
N ALA A 31 15.78 -5.89 0.74
CA ALA A 31 15.12 -7.06 1.33
C ALA A 31 14.66 -6.73 2.76
N PRO A 32 13.48 -7.19 3.20
CA PRO A 32 13.04 -7.03 4.58
C PRO A 32 13.92 -7.85 5.54
N ASN A 33 14.21 -7.28 6.71
CA ASN A 33 14.92 -7.93 7.81
C ASN A 33 13.88 -8.29 8.90
N ILE A 34 13.74 -9.57 9.25
CA ILE A 34 12.80 -10.02 10.32
C ILE A 34 13.54 -11.00 11.24
N THR A 35 13.54 -10.71 12.55
CA THR A 35 14.04 -11.60 13.60
C THR A 35 12.85 -12.27 14.31
N MET A 36 12.95 -13.58 14.59
CA MET A 36 11.86 -14.42 15.11
C MET A 36 11.52 -14.17 16.60
N PRO A 37 10.23 -14.07 17.00
CA PRO A 37 9.79 -14.40 18.34
C PRO A 37 9.00 -15.73 18.37
N THR A 38 9.32 -16.58 19.35
CA THR A 38 8.61 -17.82 19.68
C THR A 38 7.31 -17.51 20.42
N VAL A 39 6.16 -18.00 19.94
CA VAL A 39 4.88 -17.89 20.66
C VAL A 39 4.31 -19.28 20.92
N SER A 40 4.00 -19.54 22.20
CA SER A 40 3.28 -20.73 22.69
C SER A 40 1.77 -20.60 22.47
N SER A 41 1.16 -21.71 22.09
CA SER A 41 -0.24 -21.95 21.77
C SER A 41 -1.11 -22.26 23.01
N ILE A 42 -2.44 -22.01 22.92
CA ILE A 42 -3.58 -22.95 23.20
C ILE A 42 -4.96 -22.24 22.97
N PRO A 43 -6.02 -22.91 22.43
CA PRO A 43 -7.40 -22.41 22.14
C PRO A 43 -8.50 -23.07 23.04
N PRO A 44 -9.81 -23.24 22.66
CA PRO A 44 -10.97 -22.30 22.45
C PRO A 44 -12.30 -22.71 23.22
N GLN A 45 -13.42 -21.96 23.10
CA GLN A 45 -14.87 -22.40 23.21
C GLN A 45 -15.86 -21.19 23.06
N SER A 46 -16.83 -21.13 22.12
CA SER A 46 -18.24 -21.68 22.03
C SER A 46 -19.21 -21.15 23.13
N ASP A 47 -20.49 -20.73 22.96
CA ASP A 47 -21.50 -20.62 21.87
C ASP A 47 -22.78 -19.84 22.42
N PRO A 48 -23.97 -19.70 21.75
CA PRO A 48 -24.91 -18.53 21.75
C PRO A 48 -26.17 -18.62 22.67
N PRO A 49 -27.19 -17.70 22.62
CA PRO A 49 -28.40 -17.95 21.77
C PRO A 49 -29.24 -16.72 21.25
N SER A 50 -29.93 -16.97 20.12
CA SER A 50 -31.35 -16.74 19.71
C SER A 50 -32.22 -15.55 20.17
N SER A 51 -32.91 -14.88 19.21
CA SER A 51 -34.39 -14.72 19.16
C SER A 51 -34.91 -14.04 17.87
N LEU A 52 -35.97 -14.61 17.28
CA LEU A 52 -36.81 -14.12 16.16
C LEU A 52 -37.81 -13.04 16.59
N PRO A 53 -38.35 -12.25 15.64
CA PRO A 53 -39.80 -12.32 15.40
C PRO A 53 -40.29 -12.17 13.94
N THR A 54 -41.44 -12.80 13.68
CA THR A 54 -42.42 -12.71 12.57
C THR A 54 -43.25 -11.40 12.72
N GLU A 55 -43.72 -10.64 11.72
CA GLU A 55 -44.65 -10.96 10.60
C GLU A 55 -44.87 -9.75 9.63
N SER A 56 -45.11 -10.06 8.35
CA SER A 56 -46.05 -9.47 7.34
C SER A 56 -45.96 -8.03 6.74
N PRO A 57 -46.52 -7.83 5.51
CA PRO A 57 -45.99 -6.95 4.46
C PRO A 57 -46.80 -5.65 4.26
N GLU A 58 -46.27 -4.70 3.49
CA GLU A 58 -46.95 -4.01 2.36
C GLU A 58 -46.17 -2.76 1.89
N SER A 59 -46.24 -2.53 0.56
CA SER A 59 -45.88 -1.33 -0.21
C SER A 59 -44.42 -1.13 -0.63
N GLU A 60 -44.13 -1.58 -1.85
CA GLU A 60 -43.01 -1.22 -2.72
C GLU A 60 -43.21 0.19 -3.30
N PRO A 61 -42.26 1.13 -3.09
CA PRO A 61 -42.08 2.25 -3.99
C PRO A 61 -41.02 1.91 -5.05
N SER A 62 -41.42 2.05 -6.31
CA SER A 62 -40.63 1.98 -7.55
C SER A 62 -39.23 2.60 -7.43
N PRO A 63 -38.18 2.02 -8.08
CA PRO A 63 -36.82 2.55 -8.00
C PRO A 63 -36.78 3.93 -8.65
N THR A 64 -36.53 4.95 -7.84
CA THR A 64 -36.04 6.23 -8.36
C THR A 64 -34.55 6.03 -8.62
N ASP A 65 -34.18 5.99 -9.90
CA ASP A 65 -32.80 6.18 -10.36
C ASP A 65 -32.29 7.54 -9.87
N SER A 66 -31.73 7.56 -8.67
CA SER A 66 -30.78 8.58 -8.26
C SER A 66 -29.38 8.04 -8.53
N PRO A 67 -28.50 8.80 -9.23
CA PRO A 67 -27.13 8.39 -9.42
C PRO A 67 -26.51 8.19 -8.04
N SER A 68 -25.96 7.00 -7.81
CA SER A 68 -25.22 6.69 -6.58
C SER A 68 -24.22 7.82 -6.31
N THR A 69 -24.45 8.55 -5.23
CA THR A 69 -23.48 9.50 -4.68
C THR A 69 -22.17 8.76 -4.49
N SER A 70 -21.17 9.16 -5.28
CA SER A 70 -19.81 8.65 -5.22
C SER A 70 -19.33 8.74 -3.76
N ASN A 71 -19.06 7.59 -3.12
CA ASN A 71 -18.46 7.47 -1.78
C ASN A 71 -16.99 7.94 -1.80
N ARG A 72 -16.74 9.11 -2.38
CA ARG A 72 -15.42 9.66 -2.55
C ARG A 72 -15.00 10.32 -1.24
N THR A 73 -13.83 9.93 -0.74
CA THR A 73 -13.17 10.59 0.40
C THR A 73 -13.12 12.10 0.15
N GLU A 74 -13.49 12.89 1.15
CA GLU A 74 -13.44 14.35 1.05
C GLU A 74 -11.99 14.82 0.86
N PRO A 75 -11.68 15.69 -0.12
CA PRO A 75 -10.33 16.20 -0.33
C PRO A 75 -9.74 16.84 0.93
N GLY A 76 -8.56 16.37 1.34
CA GLY A 76 -7.88 16.84 2.54
C GLY A 76 -8.41 16.28 3.88
N SER A 77 -9.36 15.35 3.85
CA SER A 77 -9.76 14.64 5.07
C SER A 77 -8.62 13.74 5.60
N PRO A 78 -8.59 13.47 6.93
CA PRO A 78 -7.57 12.61 7.53
C PRO A 78 -7.51 11.23 6.87
N LEU A 79 -6.29 10.69 6.73
CA LEU A 79 -6.06 9.39 6.12
C LEU A 79 -6.58 8.26 7.03
N ALA A 80 -7.44 7.40 6.52
CA ALA A 80 -8.03 6.31 7.28
C ALA A 80 -7.85 4.95 6.59
N HIS A 81 -7.50 3.93 7.37
CA HIS A 81 -7.33 2.57 6.83
C HIS A 81 -8.65 2.02 6.25
N THR A 82 -9.80 2.55 6.64
CA THR A 82 -11.14 2.20 6.15
C THR A 82 -11.39 2.63 4.70
N GLU A 83 -10.59 3.56 4.17
CA GLU A 83 -10.59 3.94 2.74
C GLU A 83 -10.19 2.75 1.85
N PHE A 84 -9.42 1.81 2.40
CA PHE A 84 -8.91 0.63 1.70
C PHE A 84 -9.74 -0.60 2.05
N LYS A 85 -10.29 -1.26 1.03
CA LYS A 85 -11.08 -2.49 1.16
C LYS A 85 -10.26 -3.69 0.66
N ASP A 86 -10.92 -4.83 0.46
CA ASP A 86 -10.40 -5.89 -0.39
C ASP A 86 -9.94 -5.30 -1.73
N TRP A 87 -8.79 -5.76 -2.19
CA TRP A 87 -8.18 -5.27 -3.42
C TRP A 87 -8.47 -6.26 -4.55
N ASN A 88 -9.27 -5.82 -5.51
CA ASN A 88 -9.60 -6.59 -6.71
C ASN A 88 -9.08 -5.80 -7.91
N PHE A 89 -7.97 -6.25 -8.48
CA PHE A 89 -7.27 -5.56 -9.55
C PHE A 89 -7.40 -6.34 -10.86
N GLY A 90 -7.63 -5.60 -11.95
CA GLY A 90 -7.65 -6.14 -13.30
C GLY A 90 -7.05 -5.16 -14.31
N LEU A 91 -6.04 -5.59 -15.06
CA LEU A 91 -5.48 -4.85 -16.19
C LEU A 91 -5.13 -5.81 -17.32
N GLY A 92 -5.93 -5.79 -18.39
CA GLY A 92 -5.83 -6.78 -19.47
C GLY A 92 -6.00 -8.20 -18.91
N ASP A 93 -5.00 -9.05 -19.14
CA ASP A 93 -4.99 -10.43 -18.68
C ASP A 93 -4.46 -10.61 -17.24
N VAL A 94 -3.97 -9.54 -16.61
CA VAL A 94 -3.48 -9.60 -15.22
C VAL A 94 -4.64 -9.33 -14.27
N LYS A 95 -4.90 -10.29 -13.37
CA LYS A 95 -5.88 -10.16 -12.30
C LYS A 95 -5.27 -10.55 -10.96
N PHE A 96 -5.62 -9.81 -9.91
CA PHE A 96 -5.28 -10.15 -8.54
C PHE A 96 -6.47 -9.89 -7.63
N ASP A 97 -6.73 -10.83 -6.75
CA ASP A 97 -7.69 -10.72 -5.67
C ASP A 97 -6.95 -10.86 -4.35
N ALA A 98 -7.03 -9.84 -3.50
CA ALA A 98 -6.41 -9.83 -2.18
C ALA A 98 -7.41 -9.40 -1.11
N LYS A 99 -7.51 -10.21 -0.05
CA LYS A 99 -8.33 -9.91 1.11
C LYS A 99 -7.61 -8.97 2.04
N LYS A 100 -8.29 -7.89 2.46
CA LYS A 100 -7.80 -7.05 3.54
C LYS A 100 -7.99 -7.79 4.85
N VAL A 101 -6.88 -8.23 5.45
CA VAL A 101 -6.85 -9.02 6.70
C VAL A 101 -6.53 -8.18 7.94
N GLY A 102 -6.25 -6.89 7.76
CA GLY A 102 -6.04 -5.96 8.86
C GLY A 102 -5.86 -4.53 8.37
N GLY A 103 -6.09 -3.56 9.25
CA GLY A 103 -5.73 -2.17 9.00
C GLY A 103 -5.71 -1.34 10.28
N TRP A 104 -4.87 -0.31 10.27
CA TRP A 104 -4.60 0.56 11.41
C TRP A 104 -4.42 1.99 10.91
N THR A 105 -5.04 2.94 11.61
CA THR A 105 -4.81 4.37 11.41
C THR A 105 -4.00 4.90 12.59
N TYR A 106 -3.03 5.75 12.29
CA TYR A 106 -2.16 6.40 13.24
C TYR A 106 -2.23 7.92 13.02
N ASP A 107 -2.51 8.66 14.09
CA ASP A 107 -2.57 10.13 14.07
C ASP A 107 -1.19 10.79 13.98
N SER A 108 -0.11 9.99 14.06
CA SER A 108 1.28 10.38 13.80
C SER A 108 2.01 9.24 13.07
N CYS A 109 3.22 9.52 12.56
CA CYS A 109 4.06 8.52 11.92
C CYS A 109 5.00 7.78 12.88
N ASP A 110 5.02 8.13 14.17
CA ASP A 110 5.92 7.52 15.17
C ASP A 110 5.82 5.98 15.21
N PRO A 111 4.63 5.35 15.11
CA PRO A 111 4.53 3.88 15.16
C PRO A 111 5.15 3.18 13.94
N VAL A 112 5.40 3.90 12.86
CA VAL A 112 5.94 3.37 11.59
C VAL A 112 7.32 3.94 11.25
N ASP A 113 7.87 4.84 12.08
CA ASP A 113 9.20 5.40 11.89
C ASP A 113 10.26 4.57 12.62
N GLY A 114 11.09 3.85 11.87
CA GLY A 114 12.09 2.96 12.46
C GLY A 114 13.47 3.59 12.64
N GLU A 115 13.81 4.59 11.82
CA GLU A 115 15.13 5.23 11.80
C GLU A 115 15.08 6.76 11.94
N GLY A 116 13.90 7.34 12.23
CA GLY A 116 13.70 8.79 12.38
C GLY A 116 13.48 9.53 11.06
N VAL A 117 13.45 8.82 9.93
CA VAL A 117 13.37 9.41 8.58
C VAL A 117 12.03 10.07 8.35
N LEU A 118 10.96 9.54 8.94
CA LEU A 118 9.61 10.08 8.77
C LEU A 118 9.45 11.36 9.60
N ALA A 119 9.93 11.35 10.85
CA ALA A 119 9.97 12.51 11.71
C ALA A 119 10.81 13.65 11.10
N ASP A 120 11.99 13.34 10.56
CA ASP A 120 12.89 14.28 9.88
C ASP A 120 12.25 14.99 8.67
N ASN A 121 11.17 14.42 8.11
CA ASN A 121 10.48 14.95 6.95
C ASN A 121 9.04 15.37 7.27
N GLU A 122 8.72 15.59 8.55
CA GLU A 122 7.43 16.13 9.00
C GLU A 122 6.24 15.25 8.59
N CYS A 123 6.40 13.93 8.67
CA CYS A 123 5.31 12.99 8.42
C CYS A 123 4.17 13.22 9.42
N GLU A 124 2.96 13.49 8.91
CA GLU A 124 1.83 13.98 9.72
C GLU A 124 0.97 12.83 10.25
N SER A 125 0.69 11.83 9.42
CA SER A 125 -0.15 10.69 9.78
C SER A 125 0.21 9.47 8.93
N ALA A 126 -0.15 8.29 9.42
CA ALA A 126 0.09 7.05 8.70
C ALA A 126 -1.10 6.09 8.81
N VAL A 127 -1.28 5.27 7.77
CA VAL A 127 -2.15 4.11 7.82
C VAL A 127 -1.36 2.88 7.38
N GLN A 128 -1.63 1.75 8.04
CA GLN A 128 -1.12 0.46 7.64
C GLN A 128 -2.29 -0.43 7.23
N VAL A 129 -2.15 -1.16 6.11
CA VAL A 129 -3.12 -2.14 5.64
C VAL A 129 -2.41 -3.46 5.34
N ALA A 130 -3.00 -4.57 5.76
CA ALA A 130 -2.49 -5.91 5.52
C ALA A 130 -3.37 -6.65 4.52
N TYR A 131 -2.75 -7.26 3.52
CA TYR A 131 -3.40 -8.03 2.47
C TYR A 131 -2.91 -9.48 2.43
N SER A 132 -3.84 -10.38 2.09
CA SER A 132 -3.56 -11.79 1.83
C SER A 132 -4.15 -12.19 0.47
N ALA A 133 -3.34 -12.80 -0.38
CA ALA A 133 -3.72 -13.24 -1.73
C ALA A 133 -3.18 -14.64 -2.02
N ASP A 134 -3.69 -15.28 -3.07
CA ASP A 134 -3.27 -16.63 -3.52
C ASP A 134 -3.33 -17.64 -2.36
N ASP A 135 -4.49 -17.71 -1.69
CA ASP A 135 -4.74 -18.56 -0.50
C ASP A 135 -3.74 -18.32 0.65
N GLY A 136 -3.24 -17.09 0.76
CA GLY A 136 -2.26 -16.70 1.77
C GLY A 136 -0.82 -17.04 1.41
N ALA A 137 -0.56 -17.53 0.19
CA ALA A 137 0.80 -17.71 -0.32
C ALA A 137 1.49 -16.38 -0.65
N ILE A 138 0.73 -15.28 -0.80
CA ILE A 138 1.21 -13.91 -0.88
C ILE A 138 0.64 -13.12 0.30
N LYS A 139 1.51 -12.42 1.02
CA LYS A 139 1.15 -11.46 2.07
C LYS A 139 1.78 -10.12 1.79
N ALA A 140 1.02 -9.06 1.97
CA ALA A 140 1.52 -7.69 1.84
C ALA A 140 1.16 -6.83 3.04
N ALA A 141 2.10 -5.99 3.46
CA ALA A 141 1.86 -4.87 4.35
C ALA A 141 2.08 -3.60 3.55
N GLN A 142 1.10 -2.71 3.52
CA GLN A 142 1.26 -1.41 2.89
C GLN A 142 1.11 -0.31 3.95
N ILE A 143 2.06 0.60 3.96
CA ILE A 143 2.13 1.75 4.85
C ILE A 143 1.98 2.98 3.95
N MET A 144 0.97 3.79 4.23
CA MET A 144 0.66 5.00 3.47
C MET A 144 0.71 6.18 4.43
N MET A 145 1.47 7.20 4.08
CA MET A 145 1.84 8.28 4.99
C MET A 145 1.54 9.62 4.34
N SER A 146 0.97 10.55 5.10
CA SER A 146 0.74 11.93 4.67
C SER A 146 1.89 12.84 5.09
N PHE A 147 2.21 13.78 4.21
CA PHE A 147 3.25 14.79 4.41
C PHE A 147 2.66 16.17 4.11
N PRO A 148 3.31 17.25 4.60
CA PRO A 148 2.86 18.61 4.36
C PRO A 148 2.97 19.03 2.88
N SER A 149 3.81 18.36 2.08
CA SER A 149 4.01 18.71 0.67
C SER A 149 4.42 17.54 -0.21
N GLU A 150 4.23 17.69 -1.53
CA GLU A 150 4.74 16.74 -2.53
C GLU A 150 6.28 16.65 -2.51
N GLN A 151 6.97 17.76 -2.22
CA GLN A 151 8.43 17.79 -2.19
C GLN A 151 8.99 17.01 -1.00
N THR A 152 8.39 17.12 0.19
CA THR A 152 8.78 16.35 1.37
C THR A 152 8.47 14.86 1.18
N ALA A 153 7.30 14.53 0.63
CA ALA A 153 6.95 13.14 0.29
C ALA A 153 7.96 12.52 -0.70
N LYS A 154 8.31 13.22 -1.77
CA LYS A 154 9.28 12.77 -2.77
C LYS A 154 10.68 12.59 -2.19
N THR A 155 11.11 13.52 -1.35
CA THR A 155 12.40 13.46 -0.66
C THR A 155 12.45 12.24 0.26
N THR A 156 11.40 12.02 1.05
CA THR A 156 11.26 10.88 1.95
C THR A 156 11.29 9.56 1.19
N ALA A 157 10.46 9.40 0.15
CA ALA A 157 10.44 8.19 -0.68
C ALA A 157 11.83 7.87 -1.27
N SER A 158 12.55 8.90 -1.74
CA SER A 158 13.90 8.77 -2.30
C SER A 158 14.96 8.38 -1.26
N ARG A 159 14.79 8.82 0.00
CA ARG A 159 15.65 8.41 1.13
C ARG A 159 15.36 6.96 1.50
N LEU A 160 14.09 6.61 1.70
CA LEU A 160 13.67 5.25 2.03
C LEU A 160 14.13 4.21 1.01
N ALA A 161 14.14 4.56 -0.29
CA ALA A 161 14.64 3.66 -1.34
C ALA A 161 16.14 3.32 -1.22
N LYS A 162 16.91 4.09 -0.43
CA LYS A 162 18.35 3.91 -0.22
C LYS A 162 18.68 3.30 1.15
N LEU A 163 17.73 3.28 2.07
CA LEU A 163 17.90 2.75 3.41
C LEU A 163 17.56 1.27 3.45
N THR A 164 17.74 0.65 4.60
CA THR A 164 17.29 -0.74 4.82
C THR A 164 15.78 -0.79 5.06
N SER A 165 15.22 -2.00 5.14
CA SER A 165 13.81 -2.15 5.50
C SER A 165 13.47 -1.60 6.87
N ASP A 166 14.45 -1.48 7.76
CA ASP A 166 14.24 -1.11 9.16
C ASP A 166 13.91 0.38 9.30
N ALA A 167 14.09 1.17 8.24
CA ALA A 167 13.68 2.56 8.17
C ALA A 167 12.16 2.78 8.24
N VAL A 168 11.36 1.76 7.93
CA VAL A 168 9.89 1.80 8.08
C VAL A 168 9.43 0.58 8.84
N LEU A 169 8.77 0.79 9.98
CA LEU A 169 8.22 -0.30 10.76
C LEU A 169 6.85 -0.69 10.22
N TRP A 170 6.61 -2.00 10.17
CA TRP A 170 5.28 -2.56 9.92
C TRP A 170 5.04 -3.70 10.91
N ARG A 171 3.76 -3.99 11.16
CA ARG A 171 3.37 -5.19 11.91
C ARG A 171 3.88 -6.46 11.23
N GLN A 172 5.00 -7.00 11.69
CA GLN A 172 5.66 -8.14 11.04
C GLN A 172 4.80 -9.41 10.98
N SER A 173 3.85 -9.58 11.90
CA SER A 173 2.86 -10.67 11.89
C SER A 173 1.96 -10.68 10.66
N THR A 174 1.86 -9.56 9.92
CA THR A 174 1.09 -9.45 8.69
C THR A 174 1.85 -9.92 7.45
N THR A 175 3.13 -10.28 7.59
CA THR A 175 3.99 -10.83 6.53
C THR A 175 4.47 -12.24 6.89
N HIS A 176 5.03 -12.98 5.92
CA HIS A 176 5.66 -14.26 6.23
C HIS A 176 7.00 -14.04 6.94
N SER A 177 7.27 -14.82 7.98
CA SER A 177 8.60 -14.89 8.64
C SER A 177 9.63 -15.65 7.81
N THR A 178 9.19 -16.49 6.87
CA THR A 178 10.04 -17.21 5.93
C THR A 178 9.42 -17.13 4.54
N TYR A 179 10.21 -16.71 3.56
CA TYR A 179 9.71 -16.41 2.23
C TYR A 179 10.73 -16.76 1.14
N ALA A 180 10.23 -17.09 -0.04
CA ALA A 180 11.04 -17.22 -1.26
C ALA A 180 11.16 -15.87 -1.99
N TYR A 181 10.21 -14.97 -1.77
CA TYR A 181 10.25 -13.59 -2.23
C TYR A 181 9.93 -12.67 -1.07
N GLY A 182 10.79 -11.71 -0.78
CA GLY A 182 10.56 -10.66 0.22
C GLY A 182 11.22 -9.39 -0.27
N LYS A 183 10.41 -8.37 -0.58
CA LYS A 183 10.91 -7.06 -1.04
C LYS A 183 10.06 -5.94 -0.49
N ILE A 184 10.70 -4.80 -0.29
CA ILE A 184 10.04 -3.52 -0.03
C ILE A 184 10.10 -2.63 -1.27
N ARG A 185 9.07 -1.82 -1.50
CA ARG A 185 9.09 -0.70 -2.46
C ARG A 185 8.56 0.53 -1.77
N SER A 186 9.17 1.66 -2.07
CA SER A 186 8.71 2.98 -1.64
C SER A 186 8.46 3.84 -2.88
N GLY A 187 7.51 4.76 -2.76
CA GLY A 187 7.20 5.71 -3.80
C GLY A 187 6.35 6.84 -3.26
N SER A 188 6.32 7.97 -3.96
CA SER A 188 5.46 9.10 -3.60
C SER A 188 4.39 9.31 -4.67
N ALA A 189 3.24 9.81 -4.24
CA ALA A 189 2.16 10.30 -5.08
C ALA A 189 1.54 11.51 -4.39
N LYS A 190 1.65 12.70 -5.01
CA LYS A 190 1.35 13.97 -4.33
C LYS A 190 2.13 14.07 -3.02
N ASN A 191 1.49 14.56 -1.96
CA ASN A 191 2.04 14.67 -0.62
C ASN A 191 1.94 13.36 0.19
N TYR A 192 1.78 12.20 -0.48
CA TYR A 192 1.75 10.90 0.17
C TYR A 192 2.95 10.04 -0.20
N VAL A 193 3.41 9.24 0.75
CA VAL A 193 4.37 8.16 0.51
C VAL A 193 3.69 6.82 0.71
N VAL A 194 3.85 5.92 -0.26
CA VAL A 194 3.37 4.55 -0.22
C VAL A 194 4.57 3.62 -0.12
N VAL A 195 4.60 2.82 0.94
CA VAL A 195 5.58 1.76 1.16
C VAL A 195 4.86 0.43 1.13
N THR A 196 5.19 -0.44 0.19
CA THR A 196 4.64 -1.80 0.14
C THR A 196 5.74 -2.80 0.45
N VAL A 197 5.48 -3.66 1.42
CA VAL A 197 6.27 -4.86 1.71
C VAL A 197 5.47 -6.05 1.21
N VAL A 198 6.07 -6.85 0.33
CA VAL A 198 5.45 -8.11 -0.14
C VAL A 198 6.36 -9.28 0.18
N THR A 199 5.76 -10.28 0.82
CA THR A 199 6.36 -11.59 1.08
C THR A 199 5.55 -12.68 0.39
N ALA A 200 6.21 -13.70 -0.12
CA ALA A 200 5.54 -14.85 -0.71
C ALA A 200 6.29 -16.15 -0.46
N THR A 201 5.52 -17.23 -0.33
CA THR A 201 6.06 -18.59 -0.28
C THR A 201 6.64 -19.01 -1.64
N LYS A 202 7.31 -20.17 -1.69
CA LYS A 202 7.85 -20.70 -2.95
C LYS A 202 6.76 -20.95 -4.01
N ALA A 203 5.54 -21.28 -3.61
CA ALA A 203 4.43 -21.57 -4.53
C ALA A 203 3.98 -20.33 -5.33
N ALA A 204 4.10 -19.14 -4.75
CA ALA A 204 3.63 -17.89 -5.34
C ALA A 204 4.76 -16.90 -5.68
N SER A 205 6.02 -17.29 -5.53
CA SER A 205 7.18 -16.40 -5.71
C SER A 205 7.30 -15.82 -7.13
N SER A 206 6.81 -16.53 -8.15
CA SER A 206 6.78 -16.06 -9.54
C SER A 206 5.71 -14.98 -9.78
N LYS A 207 4.60 -15.02 -9.04
CA LYS A 207 3.50 -14.04 -9.12
C LYS A 207 3.80 -12.78 -8.29
N ALA A 208 4.54 -12.94 -7.19
CA ALA A 208 4.79 -11.89 -6.20
C ALA A 208 5.41 -10.59 -6.76
N PRO A 209 6.37 -10.60 -7.71
CA PRO A 209 6.90 -9.36 -8.29
C PRO A 209 5.83 -8.50 -8.99
N LYS A 210 4.93 -9.15 -9.75
CA LYS A 210 3.82 -8.47 -10.44
C LYS A 210 2.79 -7.99 -9.45
N PHE A 211 2.36 -8.84 -8.51
CA PHE A 211 1.45 -8.46 -7.42
C PHE A 211 1.94 -7.21 -6.70
N HIS A 212 3.21 -7.21 -6.29
CA HIS A 212 3.83 -6.10 -5.59
C HIS A 212 3.87 -4.82 -6.45
N SER A 213 4.16 -4.94 -7.75
CA SER A 213 4.20 -3.75 -8.64
C SER A 213 2.82 -3.13 -8.83
N PHE A 214 1.80 -3.97 -9.04
CA PHE A 214 0.43 -3.48 -9.27
C PHE A 214 -0.21 -2.94 -7.99
N LEU A 215 -0.03 -3.59 -6.84
CA LEU A 215 -0.54 -3.08 -5.56
C LEU A 215 0.06 -1.71 -5.21
N GLN A 216 1.38 -1.55 -5.41
CA GLN A 216 2.06 -0.28 -5.20
C GLN A 216 1.52 0.80 -6.15
N ALA A 217 1.43 0.49 -7.45
CA ALA A 217 1.02 1.46 -8.46
C ALA A 217 -0.46 1.87 -8.32
N ASP A 218 -1.35 0.92 -8.04
CA ASP A 218 -2.78 1.16 -7.91
C ASP A 218 -3.09 2.08 -6.72
N HIS A 219 -2.50 1.81 -5.55
CA HIS A 219 -2.68 2.67 -4.39
C HIS A 219 -1.91 4.00 -4.49
N ALA A 220 -0.79 4.06 -5.22
CA ALA A 220 -0.20 5.35 -5.57
C ALA A 220 -1.14 6.18 -6.47
N ASN A 221 -1.80 5.53 -7.43
CA ASN A 221 -2.77 6.18 -8.31
C ASN A 221 -4.02 6.66 -7.57
N TYR A 222 -4.46 5.93 -6.54
CA TYR A 222 -5.52 6.37 -5.63
C TYR A 222 -5.25 7.78 -5.08
N PHE A 223 -4.02 8.05 -4.60
CA PHE A 223 -3.65 9.36 -4.06
C PHE A 223 -3.57 10.49 -5.11
N LEU A 224 -3.36 10.17 -6.38
CA LEU A 224 -3.47 11.18 -7.45
C LEU A 224 -4.91 11.70 -7.59
N MET A 225 -5.90 10.85 -7.27
CA MET A 225 -7.31 11.14 -7.42
C MET A 225 -8.00 11.54 -6.11
N ARG A 226 -7.46 11.14 -4.94
CA ARG A 226 -8.03 11.38 -3.61
C ARG A 226 -8.42 12.85 -3.42
N ASP A 227 -7.47 13.76 -3.65
CA ASP A 227 -7.63 15.18 -3.30
C ASP A 227 -7.98 16.10 -4.49
N LEU A 228 -8.43 15.56 -5.63
CA LEU A 228 -8.85 16.41 -6.75
C LEU A 228 -10.11 17.19 -6.36
N ARG A 229 -9.97 18.49 -6.17
CA ARG A 229 -11.12 19.41 -6.05
C ARG A 229 -11.74 19.59 -7.43
N VAL A 230 -13.01 19.23 -7.59
CA VAL A 230 -13.77 19.59 -8.78
C VAL A 230 -14.17 21.06 -8.60
N PRO A 231 -13.74 21.99 -9.49
CA PRO A 231 -14.21 23.36 -9.41
C PRO A 231 -15.73 23.38 -9.61
N SER A 232 -16.43 23.99 -8.66
CA SER A 232 -17.87 24.28 -8.70
C SER A 232 -18.20 25.40 -9.67
#